data_AF-A0A401PWA6-F1
#
_entry.id   AF-A0A401PWA6-F1
#
_cell.length_a   1.000
_cell.length_b   1.000
_cell.length_c   1.000
_cell.angle_alpha   90.00
_cell.angle_beta   90.00
_cell.angle_gamma   90.00
#
_symmetry.space_group_name_H-M   'P 1'
#
loop_
_entity.id
_entity.type
_entity.pdbx_description
1 polymer ?
#
loop_
_entity_poly.entity_id
_entity_poly.type
_entity_poly.pdbx_seq_one_letter_code
_entity_poly.pdbx_strand_id
1 'polypeptide(L)'
;FLFVLLGPKGKAKSYHEIGRAIATLMSDELFHDIAYKAKDNVDLLAGIDEFLDEVIVLPPGEWDPEIRIEPPKSLPSSDKRKNMFSGGESIQMNGDMPHDGGHGGGGNEVPDELKKTGRLFGGFVADIKRKIPWFASDFYDALSIQSLSAVLFIYLGTITNAITFGGLLGDATENMQGVLESFLGTAVTGAVFCLFAGQPLTILSSTGPVLVFERLLFSFSKDNAFDYLEFRLWIGLWSSFLCLILVATDASFLVRYFTRFTEEGFSSLISFIFIYDAFKKMIKLSHHYPINTDFRMDYVTLFSCGCLSPDIGTNSSLHWNDTDSVDSKVPWLNNTTTVMNTSIDWSSLSREDCLNYGGRVVGTSCGFVPDVTLMSFILFLGTYTCSMALKNFKTSPYFPTTIRKLISDFAIVLAILIFCGLDALVGVDTPKLIVPSEFKPTSPNRGWIVPPFGGNPWWVCLAAGLPALLITILIFMDQQVTAVIVNRKEHKLKVSDVGNVLLSHTH
;
A
#
# COMPACT_ATOMS: atom_id res chain seq x y z
N PHE A 1 -0.48 43.52 15.89
CA PHE A 1 -0.30 43.67 17.35
C PHE A 1 -0.17 45.13 17.74
N LEU A 2 -0.83 45.55 18.83
CA LEU A 2 -0.65 46.86 19.43
C LEU A 2 -0.10 46.65 20.85
N PHE A 3 1.11 47.15 21.12
CA PHE A 3 1.71 47.08 22.44
C PHE A 3 1.56 48.43 23.14
N VAL A 4 0.94 48.44 24.33
CA VAL A 4 0.73 49.65 25.14
C VAL A 4 1.36 49.44 26.51
N LEU A 5 2.42 50.20 26.81
CA LEU A 5 3.09 50.18 28.11
C LEU A 5 2.63 51.37 28.96
N LEU A 6 2.08 51.09 30.14
CA LEU A 6 1.68 52.10 31.12
C LEU A 6 2.69 52.15 32.26
N GLY A 7 3.16 53.34 32.63
CA GLY A 7 4.11 53.49 33.73
C GLY A 7 4.19 54.91 34.31
N PRO A 8 4.92 55.10 35.42
CA PRO A 8 5.03 56.39 36.11
C PRO A 8 5.65 57.49 35.25
N LYS A 9 5.25 58.74 35.49
CA LYS A 9 5.80 59.93 34.83
C LYS A 9 7.27 60.13 35.25
N GLY A 10 8.15 60.35 34.26
CA GLY A 10 9.59 60.63 34.50
C GLY A 10 10.59 59.60 33.94
N LYS A 11 10.14 58.42 33.46
CA LYS A 11 11.02 57.37 32.90
C LYS A 11 10.95 57.23 31.37
N ALA A 12 10.80 58.35 30.64
CA ALA A 12 10.56 58.34 29.19
C ALA A 12 11.65 57.59 28.38
N LYS A 13 12.93 57.73 28.74
CA LYS A 13 14.03 57.00 28.08
C LYS A 13 13.92 55.49 28.24
N SER A 14 13.49 55.01 29.41
CA SER A 14 13.31 53.58 29.66
C SER A 14 12.17 52.99 28.81
N TYR A 15 11.08 53.74 28.62
CA TYR A 15 9.97 53.30 27.77
C TYR A 15 10.36 53.22 26.30
N HIS A 16 11.24 54.11 25.85
CA HIS A 16 11.80 54.06 24.50
C HIS A 16 12.64 52.79 24.30
N GLU A 17 13.53 52.44 25.24
CA GLU A 17 14.34 51.21 25.13
C GLU A 17 13.49 49.94 25.21
N ILE A 18 12.46 49.90 26.05
CA ILE A 18 11.51 48.77 26.09
C ILE A 18 10.75 48.66 24.77
N GLY A 19 10.32 49.79 24.19
CA GLY A 19 9.68 49.82 22.88
C GLY A 19 10.60 49.31 21.76
N ARG A 20 11.89 49.65 21.79
CA ARG A 20 12.89 49.12 20.85
C ARG A 20 13.05 47.61 20.99
N ALA A 21 13.20 47.10 22.20
CA ALA A 21 13.34 45.66 22.44
C ALA A 21 12.13 44.87 21.90
N ILE A 22 10.91 45.36 22.16
CA ILE A 22 9.68 44.72 21.69
C ILE A 22 9.53 44.84 20.17
N ALA A 23 9.96 45.95 19.57
CA ALA A 23 9.96 46.10 18.11
C ALA A 23 10.91 45.10 17.43
N THR A 24 12.10 44.87 18.01
CA THR A 24 13.04 43.86 17.50
C THR A 24 12.46 42.46 17.62
N LEU A 25 11.83 42.15 18.76
CA LEU A 25 11.22 40.85 19.01
C LEU A 25 10.01 40.59 18.08
N MET A 26 9.22 41.62 17.79
CA MET A 26 8.11 41.54 16.82
C MET A 26 8.53 41.52 15.35
N SER A 27 9.80 41.83 15.05
CA SER A 27 10.36 41.76 13.69
C SER A 27 10.74 40.34 13.29
N ASP A 28 10.81 39.41 14.24
CA ASP A 28 11.05 38.00 13.97
C ASP A 28 9.76 37.30 13.52
N GLU A 29 9.82 36.61 12.38
CA GLU A 29 8.66 35.94 11.78
C GLU A 29 8.14 34.78 12.64
N LEU A 30 9.05 34.09 13.34
CA LEU A 30 8.71 32.99 14.25
C LEU A 30 7.93 33.49 15.45
N PHE A 31 8.48 34.45 16.19
CA PHE A 31 7.78 35.03 17.33
C PHE A 31 6.43 35.62 16.91
N HIS A 32 6.35 36.25 15.74
CA HIS A 32 5.09 36.77 15.20
C HIS A 32 4.02 35.68 15.08
N ASP A 33 4.40 34.52 14.54
CA ASP A 33 3.54 33.35 14.39
C ASP A 33 3.12 32.75 15.74
N ILE A 34 4.05 32.67 16.69
CA ILE A 34 3.78 32.22 18.07
C ILE A 34 2.78 33.15 18.74
N ALA A 35 3.02 34.47 18.65
CA ALA A 35 2.16 35.47 19.26
C ALA A 35 0.72 35.42 18.71
N TYR A 36 0.52 35.13 17.42
CA TYR A 36 -0.82 34.97 16.84
C TYR A 36 -1.52 33.67 17.21
N LYS A 37 -0.75 32.60 17.48
CA LYS A 37 -1.29 31.27 17.81
C LYS A 37 -1.41 31.04 19.33
N ALA A 38 -0.74 31.85 20.14
CA ALA A 38 -0.71 31.77 21.59
C ALA A 38 -2.12 31.87 22.17
N LYS A 39 -2.46 30.93 23.05
CA LYS A 39 -3.72 30.94 23.81
C LYS A 39 -3.50 31.33 25.27
N ASP A 40 -2.33 31.02 25.79
CA ASP A 40 -1.92 31.29 27.17
C ASP A 40 -0.65 32.16 27.25
N ASN A 41 -0.41 32.76 28.42
CA ASN A 41 0.79 33.56 28.68
C ASN A 41 2.09 32.74 28.64
N VAL A 42 2.00 31.43 28.89
CA VAL A 42 3.13 30.49 28.84
C VAL A 42 3.66 30.34 27.41
N ASP A 43 2.77 30.30 26.41
CA ASP A 43 3.15 30.21 24.99
C ASP A 43 3.95 31.43 24.56
N LEU A 44 3.55 32.60 25.07
CA LEU A 44 4.19 33.88 24.77
C LEU A 44 5.56 33.98 25.44
N LEU A 45 5.70 33.49 26.67
CA LEU A 45 6.99 33.39 27.37
C LEU A 45 7.94 32.42 26.67
N ALA A 46 7.44 31.26 26.23
CA ALA A 46 8.24 30.31 25.47
C ALA A 46 8.76 30.91 24.15
N GLY A 47 7.95 31.70 23.46
CA GLY A 47 8.38 32.42 22.26
C GLY A 47 9.45 33.49 22.55
N ILE A 48 9.38 34.16 23.70
CA ILE A 48 10.41 35.12 24.11
C ILE A 48 11.72 34.40 24.44
N ASP A 49 11.66 33.28 25.17
CA ASP A 49 12.85 32.51 25.54
C ASP A 49 13.54 31.93 24.28
N GLU A 50 12.77 31.39 23.32
CA GLU A 50 13.31 30.89 22.05
C GLU A 50 13.98 32.00 21.22
N PHE A 51 13.38 33.20 21.21
CA PHE A 51 14.00 34.36 20.58
C PHE A 51 15.31 34.77 21.27
N LEU A 52 15.36 34.76 22.61
CA LEU A 52 16.57 35.11 23.37
C LEU A 52 17.70 34.11 23.19
N ASP A 53 17.40 32.82 23.02
CA ASP A 53 18.40 31.78 22.72
C ASP A 53 19.05 31.95 21.34
N GLU A 54 18.34 32.51 20.36
CA GLU A 54 18.89 32.77 19.02
C GLU A 54 19.63 34.12 18.91
N VAL A 55 19.27 35.11 19.74
CA VAL A 55 19.86 36.45 19.67
C VAL A 55 21.26 36.48 20.29
N ILE A 56 22.23 36.90 19.48
CA ILE A 56 23.56 37.22 19.98
C ILE A 56 23.50 38.58 20.66
N VAL A 57 23.52 38.59 21.99
CA VAL A 57 23.54 39.82 22.79
C VAL A 57 24.97 40.31 22.93
N LEU A 58 25.22 41.54 22.50
CA LEU A 58 26.50 42.22 22.72
C LEU A 58 26.45 43.02 24.04
N PRO A 59 27.47 42.92 24.90
CA PRO A 59 27.51 43.66 26.15
C PRO A 59 27.63 45.18 25.90
N PRO A 60 26.86 46.02 26.61
CA PRO A 60 26.95 47.46 26.48
C PRO A 60 28.27 47.97 27.06
N GLY A 61 29.11 48.60 26.22
CA GLY A 61 30.31 49.34 26.65
C GLY A 61 31.66 48.70 26.36
N GLU A 62 31.72 47.45 25.90
CA GLU A 62 32.97 46.75 25.56
C GLU A 62 33.18 46.54 24.05
N TRP A 63 32.28 47.06 23.21
CA TRP A 63 32.35 46.91 21.76
C TRP A 63 32.68 48.27 21.10
N ASP A 64 33.64 48.24 20.18
CA ASP A 64 34.04 49.41 19.39
C ASP A 64 33.25 49.45 18.06
N PRO A 65 32.44 50.51 17.81
CA PRO A 65 31.62 50.65 16.60
C PRO A 65 32.37 50.64 15.27
N GLU A 66 33.68 50.88 15.28
CA GLU A 66 34.50 50.95 14.07
C GLU A 66 35.03 49.57 13.63
N ILE A 67 34.92 48.54 14.49
CA ILE A 67 35.36 47.18 14.17
C ILE A 67 34.24 46.45 13.42
N ARG A 68 34.46 46.21 12.12
CA ARG A 68 33.54 45.44 11.26
C ARG A 68 33.46 43.99 11.76
N ILE A 69 32.33 43.62 12.35
CA ILE A 69 32.02 42.22 12.71
C ILE A 69 31.76 41.45 11.41
N GLU A 70 32.61 40.46 11.11
CA GLU A 70 32.36 39.56 9.99
C GLU A 70 31.08 38.75 10.25
N PRO A 71 30.19 38.61 9.27
CA PRO A 71 29.01 37.78 9.44
C PRO A 71 29.44 36.34 9.77
N PRO A 72 28.74 35.66 10.70
CA PRO A 72 29.07 34.29 11.07
C PRO A 72 29.05 33.39 9.82
N LYS A 73 30.05 32.52 9.68
CA LYS A 73 30.24 31.65 8.51
C LYS A 73 29.13 30.60 8.31
N SER A 74 28.25 30.45 9.30
CA SER A 74 27.05 29.62 9.23
C SER A 74 25.95 30.27 10.07
N LEU A 75 24.80 30.53 9.47
CA LEU A 75 23.58 30.83 10.21
C LEU A 75 23.13 29.54 10.92
N PRO A 76 22.74 29.57 12.21
CA PRO A 76 22.13 28.40 12.84
C PRO A 76 20.93 27.95 12.01
N SER A 77 20.92 26.68 11.62
CA SER A 77 19.97 26.12 10.67
C SER A 77 18.54 26.25 11.17
N SER A 78 17.67 26.86 10.37
CA SER A 78 16.22 26.92 10.54
C SER A 78 15.49 25.56 10.48
N ASP A 79 16.22 24.44 10.54
CA ASP A 79 15.66 23.09 10.50
C ASP A 79 15.35 22.51 11.89
N LYS A 80 16.01 22.98 12.96
CA LYS A 80 15.49 22.77 14.34
C LYS A 80 14.13 23.48 14.54
N ARG A 81 13.98 24.62 13.85
CA ARG A 81 12.87 25.58 13.87
C ARG A 81 11.49 25.03 13.52
N LYS A 82 11.40 24.08 12.58
CA LYS A 82 10.11 23.48 12.18
C LYS A 82 9.69 22.29 13.03
N ASN A 83 10.62 21.72 13.79
CA ASN A 83 10.40 20.47 14.48
C ASN A 83 9.72 20.62 15.84
N MET A 84 9.84 21.79 16.49
CA MET A 84 9.18 22.05 17.78
C MET A 84 7.67 22.38 17.63
N PHE A 85 7.25 22.93 16.48
CA PHE A 85 5.86 23.36 16.25
C PHE A 85 4.91 22.32 15.64
N SER A 86 5.39 21.10 15.35
CA SER A 86 4.51 19.95 15.08
C SER A 86 4.21 19.25 16.40
N GLY A 87 3.29 19.81 17.18
CA GLY A 87 3.02 19.41 18.57
C GLY A 87 2.93 17.89 18.82
N GLY A 88 3.58 17.47 19.89
CA GLY A 88 3.48 16.14 20.50
C GLY A 88 4.42 16.04 21.71
N GLU A 89 3.87 16.30 22.90
CA GLU A 89 4.35 15.95 24.25
C GLU A 89 5.86 15.75 24.45
N SER A 90 6.53 16.73 25.06
CA SER A 90 7.87 16.57 25.64
C SER A 90 7.77 15.87 27.00
N ILE A 91 7.92 14.55 26.99
CA ILE A 91 8.37 13.81 28.18
C ILE A 91 9.86 14.15 28.38
N GLN A 92 10.15 14.88 29.45
CA GLN A 92 11.50 15.01 30.01
C GLN A 92 12.04 13.63 30.39
N MET A 93 13.24 13.28 29.93
CA MET A 93 14.15 12.44 30.72
C MET A 93 15.58 12.95 30.60
N ASN A 94 16.10 13.33 31.77
CA ASN A 94 17.51 13.50 32.08
C ASN A 94 18.31 12.24 31.73
N GLY A 95 19.50 12.45 31.17
CA GLY A 95 20.47 11.40 30.92
C GLY A 95 21.82 12.02 30.60
N ASP A 96 22.54 12.42 31.66
CA ASP A 96 23.97 12.71 31.63
C ASP A 96 24.74 11.54 31.00
N MET A 97 25.46 11.80 29.91
CA MET A 97 26.76 11.15 29.67
C MET A 97 27.68 12.08 28.86
N PRO A 98 28.98 12.16 29.21
CA PRO A 98 29.89 13.14 28.65
C PRO A 98 30.44 12.64 27.32
N HIS A 99 30.34 13.46 26.26
CA HIS A 99 31.16 13.25 25.08
C HIS A 99 32.25 14.31 25.01
N ASP A 100 33.46 13.79 25.14
CA ASP A 100 34.76 14.46 25.10
C ASP A 100 35.02 15.13 23.74
N GLY A 101 35.96 16.08 23.77
CA GLY A 101 36.23 17.09 22.75
C GLY A 101 36.62 16.55 21.38
N GLY A 102 36.17 17.26 20.34
CA GLY A 102 36.52 17.00 18.96
C GLY A 102 36.09 18.15 18.05
N HIS A 103 37.04 19.04 17.76
CA HIS A 103 36.92 20.14 16.80
C HIS A 103 36.55 19.67 15.39
N GLY A 104 35.62 20.40 14.76
CA GLY A 104 35.73 20.97 13.41
C GLY A 104 35.91 20.01 12.21
N GLY A 105 34.88 19.92 11.37
CA GLY A 105 35.00 19.31 10.05
C GLY A 105 33.73 19.41 9.21
N GLY A 106 33.36 20.60 8.77
CA GLY A 106 32.28 20.80 7.80
C GLY A 106 32.63 20.22 6.43
N GLY A 107 31.89 19.22 6.01
CA GLY A 107 31.84 18.72 4.64
C GLY A 107 30.75 17.66 4.58
N ASN A 108 29.81 17.79 3.63
CA ASN A 108 28.73 16.82 3.31
C ASN A 108 28.93 15.45 4.00
N GLU A 109 28.43 15.32 5.23
CA GLU A 109 28.48 14.06 5.94
C GLU A 109 27.42 13.17 5.30
N VAL A 110 27.87 12.46 4.27
CA VAL A 110 27.23 11.27 3.80
C VAL A 110 27.01 10.38 5.04
N PRO A 111 25.76 9.99 5.37
CA PRO A 111 25.50 9.14 6.51
C PRO A 111 26.46 7.96 6.48
N ASP A 112 27.18 7.72 7.58
CA ASP A 112 28.13 6.61 7.72
C ASP A 112 27.46 5.25 7.45
N GLU A 113 26.14 5.22 7.52
CA GLU A 113 25.22 4.11 7.28
C GLU A 113 25.24 3.53 5.86
N LEU A 114 25.70 4.29 4.85
CA LEU A 114 25.65 3.86 3.44
C LEU A 114 27.04 3.68 2.81
N LYS A 115 28.13 3.85 3.58
CA LYS A 115 29.50 3.80 3.02
C LYS A 115 29.87 2.33 2.80
N LYS A 116 30.41 2.00 1.63
CA LYS A 116 30.89 0.64 1.33
C LYS A 116 31.83 0.18 2.43
N THR A 117 31.43 -0.84 3.17
CA THR A 117 32.21 -1.37 4.31
C THR A 117 33.43 -2.18 3.86
N GLY A 118 33.51 -2.54 2.58
CA GLY A 118 34.67 -3.23 1.98
C GLY A 118 34.89 -4.66 2.49
N ARG A 119 34.00 -5.19 3.33
CA ARG A 119 33.99 -6.58 3.83
C ARG A 119 32.74 -7.29 3.29
N LEU A 120 32.88 -8.56 2.91
CA LEU A 120 31.73 -9.41 2.55
C LEU A 120 30.75 -9.45 3.73
N PHE A 121 29.47 -9.17 3.47
CA PHE A 121 28.40 -9.03 4.48
C PHE A 121 28.62 -7.94 5.56
N GLY A 122 29.59 -7.03 5.37
CA GLY A 122 29.88 -5.98 6.35
C GLY A 122 28.69 -5.07 6.61
N GLY A 123 28.00 -4.68 5.53
CA GLY A 123 26.76 -3.91 5.58
C GLY A 123 25.68 -4.62 6.38
N PHE A 124 25.34 -5.86 6.04
CA PHE A 124 24.31 -6.67 6.70
C PHE A 124 24.53 -6.85 8.22
N VAL A 125 25.77 -7.11 8.65
CA VAL A 125 26.06 -7.35 10.08
C VAL A 125 25.92 -6.07 10.91
N ALA A 126 26.36 -4.92 10.39
CA ALA A 126 26.20 -3.63 11.07
C ALA A 126 24.71 -3.30 11.31
N ASP A 127 23.92 -3.66 10.32
CA ASP A 127 22.50 -3.44 10.23
C ASP A 127 21.70 -4.31 11.22
N ILE A 128 22.04 -5.59 11.35
CA ILE A 128 21.51 -6.46 12.42
C ILE A 128 21.87 -5.91 13.80
N LYS A 129 23.14 -5.52 14.00
CA LYS A 129 23.62 -5.03 15.31
C LYS A 129 22.86 -3.79 15.77
N ARG A 130 22.43 -2.93 14.83
CA ARG A 130 21.61 -1.75 15.12
C ARG A 130 20.16 -2.10 15.48
N LYS A 131 19.56 -3.12 14.85
CA LYS A 131 18.13 -3.45 15.03
C LYS A 131 17.84 -4.27 16.29
N ILE A 132 18.73 -5.19 16.68
CA ILE A 132 18.55 -6.09 17.84
C ILE A 132 18.04 -5.40 19.13
N PRO A 133 18.61 -4.26 19.58
CA PRO A 133 18.19 -3.66 20.86
C PRO A 133 16.73 -3.17 20.87
N TRP A 134 16.17 -2.83 19.70
CA TRP A 134 14.81 -2.28 19.58
C TRP A 134 13.74 -3.37 19.40
N PHE A 135 14.15 -4.61 19.10
CA PHE A 135 13.20 -5.69 18.80
C PHE A 135 12.23 -5.98 19.96
N ALA A 136 12.71 -5.91 21.21
CA ALA A 136 11.86 -6.12 22.37
C ALA A 136 10.90 -4.95 22.63
N SER A 137 11.33 -3.71 22.40
CA SER A 137 10.47 -2.53 22.58
C SER A 137 9.32 -2.46 21.57
N ASP A 138 9.55 -2.94 20.34
CA ASP A 138 8.55 -2.91 19.26
C ASP A 138 7.28 -3.71 19.63
N PHE A 139 7.40 -4.83 20.37
CA PHE A 139 6.24 -5.61 20.81
C PHE A 139 5.43 -4.93 21.92
N TYR A 140 6.07 -4.16 22.80
CA TYR A 140 5.36 -3.44 23.86
C TYR A 140 4.66 -2.19 23.31
N ASP A 141 5.28 -1.49 22.36
CA ASP A 141 4.71 -0.28 21.76
C ASP A 141 3.52 -0.58 20.81
N ALA A 142 3.47 -1.80 20.27
CA ALA A 142 2.39 -2.28 19.42
C ALA A 142 1.02 -2.37 20.13
N LEU A 143 0.95 -2.32 21.48
CA LEU A 143 -0.28 -2.53 22.26
C LEU A 143 -1.21 -1.30 22.36
N SER A 144 -1.09 -0.32 21.45
CA SER A 144 -1.96 0.86 21.43
C SER A 144 -3.30 0.62 20.69
N ILE A 145 -4.38 1.31 21.10
CA ILE A 145 -5.71 1.17 20.42
C ILE A 145 -5.65 1.57 18.92
N GLN A 146 -4.72 2.47 18.57
CA GLN A 146 -4.53 2.93 17.20
C GLN A 146 -3.93 1.84 16.31
N SER A 147 -3.07 0.97 16.86
CA SER A 147 -2.48 -0.14 16.11
C SER A 147 -3.56 -1.14 15.66
N LEU A 148 -4.57 -1.40 16.49
CA LEU A 148 -5.69 -2.28 16.15
C LEU A 148 -6.45 -1.79 14.91
N SER A 149 -6.71 -0.48 14.81
CA SER A 149 -7.36 0.08 13.63
C SER A 149 -6.49 -0.07 12.37
N ALA A 150 -5.18 0.18 12.50
CA ALA A 150 -4.23 0.01 11.40
C ALA A 150 -4.15 -1.45 10.94
N VAL A 151 -4.12 -2.41 11.88
CA VAL A 151 -4.13 -3.85 11.58
C VAL A 151 -5.36 -4.23 10.77
N LEU A 152 -6.56 -3.83 11.22
CA LEU A 152 -7.81 -4.14 10.50
C LEU A 152 -7.84 -3.52 9.10
N PHE A 153 -7.41 -2.27 8.95
CA PHE A 153 -7.39 -1.59 7.66
C PHE A 153 -6.39 -2.23 6.69
N ILE A 154 -5.16 -2.47 7.13
CA ILE A 154 -4.10 -3.10 6.33
C ILE A 154 -4.49 -4.54 5.98
N TYR A 155 -5.11 -5.28 6.89
CA TYR A 155 -5.62 -6.63 6.65
C TYR A 155 -6.64 -6.67 5.50
N LEU A 156 -7.65 -5.79 5.52
CA LEU A 156 -8.64 -5.72 4.45
C LEU A 156 -8.01 -5.34 3.10
N GLY A 157 -7.05 -4.41 3.10
CA GLY A 157 -6.31 -4.02 1.90
C GLY A 157 -5.44 -5.14 1.32
N THR A 158 -4.67 -5.81 2.17
CA THR A 158 -3.77 -6.91 1.76
C THR A 158 -4.52 -8.13 1.26
N ILE A 159 -5.62 -8.51 1.90
CA ILE A 159 -6.48 -9.62 1.42
C ILE A 159 -7.08 -9.31 0.06
N THR A 160 -7.64 -8.11 -0.11
CA THR A 160 -8.25 -7.71 -1.37
C THR A 160 -7.22 -7.75 -2.50
N ASN A 161 -6.00 -7.26 -2.25
CA ASN A 161 -4.90 -7.34 -3.21
C ASN A 161 -4.49 -8.79 -3.49
N ALA A 162 -4.30 -9.61 -2.46
CA ALA A 162 -3.89 -11.01 -2.60
C ALA A 162 -4.90 -11.83 -3.43
N ILE A 163 -6.20 -11.64 -3.19
CA ILE A 163 -7.27 -12.33 -3.92
C ILE A 163 -7.38 -11.82 -5.35
N THR A 164 -7.31 -10.50 -5.57
CA THR A 164 -7.39 -9.92 -6.91
C THR A 164 -6.22 -10.38 -7.78
N PHE A 165 -4.99 -10.30 -7.27
CA PHE A 165 -3.81 -10.77 -7.99
C PHE A 165 -3.80 -12.29 -8.14
N GLY A 166 -4.22 -13.04 -7.13
CA GLY A 166 -4.35 -14.50 -7.20
C GLY A 166 -5.36 -14.95 -8.25
N GLY A 167 -6.48 -14.24 -8.40
CA GLY A 167 -7.50 -14.52 -9.42
C GLY A 167 -6.99 -14.22 -10.84
N LEU A 168 -6.36 -13.05 -11.04
CA LEU A 168 -5.74 -12.69 -12.31
C LEU A 168 -4.61 -13.66 -12.70
N LEU A 169 -3.87 -14.17 -11.71
CA LEU A 169 -2.83 -15.16 -11.94
C LEU A 169 -3.41 -16.55 -12.27
N GLY A 170 -4.51 -16.94 -11.61
CA GLY A 170 -5.26 -18.15 -11.93
C GLY A 170 -5.76 -18.15 -13.38
N ASP A 171 -6.40 -17.04 -13.78
CA ASP A 171 -6.86 -16.84 -15.16
C ASP A 171 -5.71 -16.89 -16.18
N ALA A 172 -4.56 -16.31 -15.84
CA ALA A 172 -3.40 -16.26 -16.72
C ALA A 172 -2.63 -17.60 -16.82
N THR A 173 -2.74 -18.46 -15.83
CA THR A 173 -1.96 -19.71 -15.71
C THR A 173 -2.80 -20.97 -15.86
N GLU A 174 -4.01 -20.86 -16.41
CA GLU A 174 -4.96 -21.99 -16.57
C GLU A 174 -5.15 -22.77 -15.26
N ASN A 175 -5.26 -22.05 -14.13
CA ASN A 175 -5.41 -22.63 -12.79
C ASN A 175 -4.24 -23.51 -12.30
N MET A 176 -3.05 -23.39 -12.90
CA MET A 176 -1.82 -24.01 -12.37
C MET A 176 -1.33 -23.33 -11.07
N GLN A 177 -1.69 -22.06 -10.89
CA GLN A 177 -1.49 -21.31 -9.65
C GLN A 177 -2.68 -20.38 -9.43
N GLY A 178 -3.40 -20.54 -8.32
CA GLY A 178 -4.65 -19.82 -8.07
C GLY A 178 -4.59 -18.84 -6.91
N VAL A 179 -5.78 -18.52 -6.42
CA VAL A 179 -6.03 -17.57 -5.34
C VAL A 179 -5.46 -18.06 -4.01
N LEU A 180 -5.62 -19.36 -3.71
CA LEU A 180 -5.22 -19.91 -2.42
C LEU A 180 -3.70 -19.93 -2.24
N GLU A 181 -2.94 -20.32 -3.27
CA GLU A 181 -1.48 -20.36 -3.20
C GLU A 181 -0.89 -18.94 -3.08
N SER A 182 -1.48 -17.97 -3.78
CA SER A 182 -1.11 -16.55 -3.65
C SER A 182 -1.39 -16.01 -2.23
N PHE A 183 -2.55 -16.36 -1.68
CA PHE A 183 -2.95 -15.97 -0.33
C PHE A 183 -2.04 -16.58 0.74
N LEU A 184 -1.81 -17.90 0.69
CA LEU A 184 -0.92 -18.60 1.62
C LEU A 184 0.53 -18.10 1.48
N GLY A 185 0.99 -17.92 0.24
CA GLY A 185 2.34 -17.40 -0.04
C GLY A 185 2.53 -16.02 0.58
N THR A 186 1.55 -15.13 0.43
CA THR A 186 1.60 -13.78 1.03
C THR A 186 1.55 -13.84 2.56
N ALA A 187 0.74 -14.73 3.14
CA ALA A 187 0.63 -14.87 4.59
C ALA A 187 1.94 -15.39 5.23
N VAL A 188 2.54 -16.44 4.66
CA VAL A 188 3.78 -17.04 5.19
C VAL A 188 4.97 -16.10 4.98
N THR A 189 5.15 -15.56 3.77
CA THR A 189 6.27 -14.65 3.49
C THR A 189 6.14 -13.33 4.26
N GLY A 190 4.92 -12.78 4.38
CA GLY A 190 4.65 -11.60 5.18
C GLY A 190 4.94 -11.82 6.67
N ALA A 191 4.52 -12.96 7.25
CA ALA A 191 4.81 -13.27 8.64
C ALA A 191 6.31 -13.41 8.93
N VAL A 192 7.04 -14.13 8.07
CA VAL A 192 8.50 -14.28 8.20
C VAL A 192 9.19 -12.93 8.02
N PHE A 193 8.79 -12.13 7.03
CA PHE A 193 9.36 -10.82 6.80
C PHE A 193 9.15 -9.87 7.97
N CYS A 194 7.92 -9.74 8.50
CA CYS A 194 7.64 -8.84 9.61
C CYS A 194 8.41 -9.21 10.90
N LEU A 195 8.78 -10.48 11.10
CA LEU A 195 9.58 -10.91 12.25
C LEU A 195 11.07 -10.59 12.11
N PHE A 196 11.63 -10.63 10.90
CA PHE A 196 13.08 -10.49 10.68
C PHE A 196 13.49 -9.22 9.91
N ALA A 197 12.54 -8.40 9.44
CA ALA A 197 12.83 -7.21 8.66
C ALA A 197 13.45 -6.08 9.49
N GLY A 198 14.40 -5.38 8.86
CA GLY A 198 14.96 -4.11 9.37
C GLY A 198 13.87 -3.03 9.52
N GLN A 199 12.88 -3.06 8.62
CA GLN A 199 11.76 -2.13 8.59
C GLN A 199 10.42 -2.87 8.43
N PRO A 200 9.73 -3.20 9.53
CA PRO A 200 8.48 -3.96 9.51
C PRO A 200 7.26 -3.14 9.04
N LEU A 201 7.42 -1.83 8.81
CA LEU A 201 6.38 -0.96 8.23
C LEU A 201 6.11 -1.27 6.75
N THR A 202 7.07 -1.89 6.06
CA THR A 202 6.89 -2.33 4.67
C THR A 202 6.07 -3.61 4.65
N ILE A 203 5.05 -3.64 3.79
CA ILE A 203 4.16 -4.80 3.65
C ILE A 203 4.44 -5.49 2.33
N LEU A 204 4.71 -6.78 2.36
CA LEU A 204 4.91 -7.59 1.17
C LEU A 204 3.56 -7.94 0.53
N SER A 205 3.43 -7.69 -0.76
CA SER A 205 2.29 -8.09 -1.58
C SER A 205 2.77 -8.33 -3.01
N SER A 206 2.04 -9.16 -3.76
CA SER A 206 2.27 -9.29 -5.20
C SER A 206 2.08 -7.95 -5.90
N THR A 207 2.96 -7.62 -6.84
CA THR A 207 2.92 -6.38 -7.63
C THR A 207 2.58 -6.65 -9.09
N GLY A 208 2.09 -5.62 -9.78
CA GLY A 208 1.69 -5.71 -11.20
C GLY A 208 2.81 -6.18 -12.13
N PRO A 209 4.06 -5.68 -12.02
CA PRO A 209 5.16 -6.14 -12.86
C PRO A 209 5.47 -7.63 -12.71
N VAL A 210 5.42 -8.16 -11.47
CA VAL A 210 5.62 -9.59 -11.21
C VAL A 210 4.52 -10.42 -11.87
N LEU A 211 3.26 -9.97 -11.80
CA LEU A 211 2.14 -10.64 -12.51
C LEU A 211 2.38 -10.71 -14.03
N VAL A 212 2.85 -9.62 -14.64
CA VAL A 212 3.15 -9.59 -16.08
C VAL A 212 4.29 -10.54 -16.42
N PHE A 213 5.35 -10.55 -15.62
CA PHE A 213 6.46 -11.49 -15.77
C PHE A 213 5.97 -12.94 -15.73
N GLU A 214 5.14 -13.29 -14.75
CA GLU A 214 4.57 -14.64 -14.61
C GLU A 214 3.71 -15.06 -15.79
N ARG A 215 2.88 -14.14 -16.31
CA ARG A 215 2.07 -14.40 -17.51
C ARG A 215 2.94 -14.68 -18.74
N LEU A 216 4.01 -13.90 -18.93
CA LEU A 216 4.97 -14.12 -20.01
C LEU A 216 5.72 -15.42 -19.83
N LEU A 217 6.09 -15.75 -18.59
CA LEU A 217 6.77 -17.00 -18.25
C LEU A 217 5.89 -18.22 -18.58
N PHE A 218 4.61 -18.15 -18.23
CA PHE A 218 3.65 -19.19 -18.54
C PHE A 218 3.46 -19.36 -20.06
N SER A 219 3.27 -18.26 -20.80
CA SER A 219 3.17 -18.30 -22.27
C SER A 219 4.42 -18.92 -22.89
N PHE A 220 5.61 -18.48 -22.47
CA PHE A 220 6.88 -19.00 -22.96
C PHE A 220 7.06 -20.49 -22.64
N SER A 221 6.65 -20.93 -21.46
CA SER A 221 6.68 -22.34 -21.07
C SER A 221 5.76 -23.17 -21.96
N LYS A 222 4.57 -22.65 -22.29
CA LYS A 222 3.59 -23.32 -23.15
C LYS A 222 4.07 -23.43 -24.60
N ASP A 223 4.66 -22.36 -25.14
CA ASP A 223 5.17 -22.33 -26.51
C ASP A 223 6.34 -23.30 -26.72
N ASN A 224 7.16 -23.51 -25.69
CA ASN A 224 8.31 -24.43 -25.72
C ASN A 224 8.03 -25.81 -25.10
N ALA A 225 6.79 -26.07 -24.67
CA ALA A 225 6.38 -27.30 -23.98
C ALA A 225 7.24 -27.67 -22.74
N PHE A 226 7.66 -26.66 -21.98
CA PHE A 226 8.34 -26.86 -20.69
C PHE A 226 7.32 -26.97 -19.55
N ASP A 227 7.67 -27.76 -18.53
CA ASP A 227 6.93 -27.82 -17.28
C ASP A 227 7.10 -26.51 -16.50
N TYR A 228 6.03 -25.72 -16.48
CA TYR A 228 6.00 -24.37 -15.88
C TYR A 228 6.43 -24.37 -14.41
N LEU A 229 6.01 -25.38 -13.63
CA LEU A 229 6.28 -25.43 -12.19
C LEU A 229 7.75 -25.70 -11.88
N GLU A 230 8.39 -26.62 -12.61
CA GLU A 230 9.82 -26.88 -12.48
C GLU A 230 10.62 -25.66 -12.93
N PHE A 231 10.24 -25.07 -14.07
CA PHE A 231 10.91 -23.87 -14.59
C PHE A 231 10.85 -22.69 -13.61
N ARG A 232 9.68 -22.47 -13.01
CA ARG A 232 9.46 -21.46 -11.96
C ARG A 232 10.35 -21.70 -10.73
N LEU A 233 10.50 -22.95 -10.29
CA LEU A 233 11.34 -23.32 -9.15
C LEU A 233 12.80 -22.96 -9.42
N TRP A 234 13.34 -23.30 -10.59
CA TRP A 234 14.72 -22.95 -10.96
C TRP A 234 14.95 -21.45 -11.06
N ILE A 235 13.98 -20.70 -11.60
CA ILE A 235 14.05 -19.23 -11.63
C ILE A 235 14.09 -18.65 -10.22
N GLY A 236 13.27 -19.18 -9.30
CA GLY A 236 13.26 -18.77 -7.89
C GLY A 236 14.59 -19.06 -7.19
N LEU A 237 15.17 -20.23 -7.40
CA LEU A 237 16.48 -20.61 -6.83
C LEU A 237 17.61 -19.71 -7.35
N TRP A 238 17.66 -19.46 -8.66
CA TRP A 238 18.65 -18.54 -9.24
C TRP A 238 18.46 -17.10 -8.75
N SER A 239 17.20 -16.65 -8.61
CA SER A 239 16.91 -15.31 -8.10
C SER A 239 17.37 -15.15 -6.65
N SER A 240 17.09 -16.13 -5.79
CA SER A 240 17.58 -16.15 -4.40
C SER A 240 19.11 -16.11 -4.34
N PHE A 241 19.79 -16.89 -5.18
CA PHE A 241 21.26 -16.87 -5.26
C PHE A 241 21.81 -15.50 -5.72
N LEU A 242 21.21 -14.88 -6.74
CA LEU A 242 21.60 -13.55 -7.21
C LEU A 242 21.33 -12.46 -6.16
N CYS A 243 20.22 -12.54 -5.42
CA CYS A 243 19.94 -11.65 -4.29
C CYS A 243 21.01 -11.77 -3.20
N LEU A 244 21.45 -12.98 -2.84
CA LEU A 244 22.53 -13.17 -1.87
C LEU A 244 23.84 -12.53 -2.35
N ILE A 245 24.15 -12.58 -3.64
CA ILE A 245 25.30 -11.87 -4.22
C ILE A 245 25.14 -10.35 -4.09
N LEU A 246 23.95 -9.80 -4.35
CA LEU A 246 23.70 -8.36 -4.18
C LEU A 246 23.86 -7.89 -2.73
N VAL A 247 23.42 -8.71 -1.77
CA VAL A 247 23.66 -8.46 -0.33
C VAL A 247 25.14 -8.52 0.00
N ALA A 248 25.84 -9.56 -0.47
CA ALA A 248 27.26 -9.74 -0.19
C ALA A 248 28.15 -8.63 -0.78
N THR A 249 27.74 -8.06 -1.91
CA THR A 249 28.44 -6.98 -2.63
C THR A 249 28.11 -5.57 -2.13
N ASP A 250 27.29 -5.44 -1.09
CA ASP A 250 26.89 -4.16 -0.48
C ASP A 250 26.25 -3.21 -1.52
N ALA A 251 25.28 -3.75 -2.29
CA ALA A 251 24.58 -3.04 -3.36
C ALA A 251 23.72 -1.87 -2.87
N SER A 252 23.52 -1.71 -1.56
CA SER A 252 22.81 -0.58 -0.93
C SER A 252 23.44 0.78 -1.22
N PHE A 253 24.71 0.84 -1.62
CA PHE A 253 25.32 2.08 -2.11
C PHE A 253 24.54 2.68 -3.29
N LEU A 254 23.86 1.87 -4.11
CA LEU A 254 23.07 2.36 -5.25
C LEU A 254 21.91 3.27 -4.82
N VAL A 255 21.42 3.12 -3.58
CA VAL A 255 20.33 3.94 -3.04
C VAL A 255 20.69 5.42 -3.01
N ARG A 256 21.99 5.75 -2.89
CA ARG A 256 22.48 7.13 -2.91
C ARG A 256 22.25 7.86 -4.23
N TYR A 257 22.02 7.12 -5.31
CA TYR A 257 21.71 7.73 -6.61
C TYR A 257 20.23 8.10 -6.74
N PHE A 258 19.35 7.60 -5.88
CA PHE A 258 18.00 8.11 -5.79
C PHE A 258 18.04 9.50 -5.16
N THR A 259 17.51 10.45 -5.90
CA THR A 259 17.34 11.82 -5.44
C THR A 259 15.89 12.02 -5.03
N ARG A 260 15.63 13.04 -4.20
CA ARG A 260 14.27 13.47 -3.84
C ARG A 260 13.34 13.62 -5.04
N PHE A 261 13.87 14.13 -6.16
CA PHE A 261 13.09 14.29 -7.39
C PHE A 261 12.60 12.94 -7.94
N THR A 262 13.48 11.94 -7.99
CA THR A 262 13.11 10.59 -8.45
C THR A 262 12.12 9.93 -7.49
N GLU A 263 12.30 10.10 -6.17
CA GLU A 263 11.42 9.52 -5.15
C GLU A 263 10.00 10.10 -5.22
N GLU A 264 9.86 11.42 -5.25
CA GLU A 264 8.56 12.09 -5.36
C GLU A 264 7.89 11.78 -6.72
N GLY A 265 8.69 11.69 -7.79
CA GLY A 265 8.22 11.27 -9.11
C GLY A 265 7.65 9.84 -9.11
N PHE A 266 8.38 8.88 -8.54
CA PHE A 266 7.91 7.49 -8.43
C PHE A 266 6.68 7.35 -7.53
N SER A 267 6.66 8.03 -6.37
CA SER A 267 5.51 8.02 -5.47
C SER A 267 4.25 8.58 -6.14
N SER A 268 4.38 9.65 -6.93
CA SER A 268 3.28 10.23 -7.70
C SER A 268 2.79 9.28 -8.81
N LEU A 269 3.73 8.68 -9.56
CA LEU A 269 3.42 7.73 -10.62
C LEU A 269 2.66 6.50 -10.09
N ILE A 270 3.15 5.89 -9.01
CA ILE A 270 2.51 4.72 -8.38
C ILE A 270 1.11 5.09 -7.89
N SER A 271 0.94 6.27 -7.28
CA SER A 271 -0.37 6.76 -6.83
C SER A 271 -1.36 6.91 -8.00
N PHE A 272 -0.91 7.47 -9.13
CA PHE A 272 -1.74 7.60 -10.32
C PHE A 272 -2.13 6.23 -10.92
N ILE A 273 -1.18 5.29 -10.96
CA ILE A 273 -1.43 3.92 -11.43
C ILE A 273 -2.49 3.23 -10.55
N PHE A 274 -2.41 3.33 -9.23
CA PHE A 274 -3.40 2.73 -8.34
C PHE A 274 -4.79 3.34 -8.49
N ILE A 275 -4.89 4.67 -8.66
CA ILE A 275 -6.16 5.34 -8.92
C ILE A 275 -6.75 4.86 -10.26
N TYR A 276 -5.93 4.83 -11.31
CA TYR A 276 -6.35 4.33 -12.62
C TYR A 276 -6.82 2.87 -12.57
N ASP A 277 -6.09 2.00 -11.87
CA ASP A 277 -6.45 0.58 -11.74
C ASP A 277 -7.79 0.38 -11.01
N ALA A 278 -8.09 1.20 -10.00
CA ALA A 278 -9.39 1.18 -9.32
C ALA A 278 -10.55 1.50 -10.28
N PHE A 279 -10.42 2.55 -11.09
CA PHE A 279 -11.42 2.89 -12.11
C PHE A 279 -11.50 1.84 -13.22
N LYS A 280 -10.36 1.30 -13.67
CA LYS A 280 -10.30 0.24 -14.69
C LYS A 280 -11.07 -1.00 -14.24
N LYS A 281 -10.92 -1.42 -12.97
CA LYS A 281 -11.67 -2.55 -12.39
C LYS A 281 -13.17 -2.26 -12.34
N MET A 282 -13.57 -1.05 -11.96
CA MET A 282 -14.98 -0.63 -11.97
C MET A 282 -15.59 -0.65 -13.39
N ILE A 283 -14.84 -0.16 -14.38
CA ILE A 283 -15.28 -0.18 -15.79
C ILE A 283 -15.35 -1.62 -16.32
N LYS A 284 -14.38 -2.48 -15.99
CA LYS A 284 -14.41 -3.90 -16.35
C LYS A 284 -15.65 -4.59 -15.77
N LEU A 285 -16.03 -4.26 -14.53
CA LEU A 285 -17.27 -4.75 -13.93
C LEU A 285 -18.51 -4.25 -14.69
N SER A 286 -18.52 -2.97 -15.09
CA SER A 286 -19.60 -2.38 -15.89
C SER A 286 -19.80 -3.08 -17.24
N HIS A 287 -18.70 -3.47 -17.90
CA HIS A 287 -18.77 -4.24 -19.14
C HIS A 287 -19.24 -5.69 -18.94
N HIS A 288 -18.92 -6.30 -17.79
CA HIS A 288 -19.37 -7.66 -17.47
C HIS A 288 -20.88 -7.71 -17.14
N TYR A 289 -21.42 -6.64 -16.56
CA TYR A 289 -22.83 -6.50 -16.21
C TYR A 289 -23.46 -5.31 -16.95
N PRO A 290 -23.66 -5.37 -18.27
CA PRO A 290 -24.12 -4.22 -19.05
C PRO A 290 -25.48 -3.70 -18.57
N ILE A 291 -25.66 -2.37 -18.61
CA ILE A 291 -26.95 -1.72 -18.33
C ILE A 291 -27.80 -1.80 -19.59
N ASN A 292 -29.02 -2.31 -19.46
CA ASN A 292 -30.00 -2.26 -20.55
C ASN A 292 -30.62 -0.85 -20.64
N THR A 293 -30.27 -0.09 -21.67
CA THR A 293 -30.77 1.28 -21.89
C THR A 293 -32.17 1.34 -22.50
N ASP A 294 -32.65 0.24 -23.09
CA ASP A 294 -33.96 0.17 -23.77
C ASP A 294 -35.10 -0.30 -22.85
N PHE A 295 -34.90 -0.24 -21.53
CA PHE A 295 -35.93 -0.64 -20.57
C PHE A 295 -37.12 0.33 -20.59
N ARG A 296 -38.30 -0.20 -20.94
CA ARG A 296 -39.60 0.49 -20.89
C ARG A 296 -40.48 -0.24 -19.87
N MET A 297 -41.02 0.49 -18.90
CA MET A 297 -41.91 -0.08 -17.87
C MET A 297 -43.13 -0.83 -18.44
N ASP A 298 -43.57 -0.49 -19.66
CA ASP A 298 -44.76 -1.08 -20.27
C ASP A 298 -44.54 -2.52 -20.78
N TYR A 299 -43.28 -3.01 -20.87
CA TYR A 299 -42.94 -4.33 -21.44
C TYR A 299 -42.32 -5.31 -20.43
N VAL A 300 -42.55 -5.12 -19.13
CA VAL A 300 -41.99 -6.00 -18.06
C VAL A 300 -42.31 -7.49 -18.29
N THR A 301 -43.45 -7.81 -18.91
CA THR A 301 -43.85 -9.20 -19.23
C THR A 301 -43.15 -9.81 -20.45
N LEU A 302 -42.52 -9.01 -21.32
CA LEU A 302 -41.70 -9.49 -22.45
C LEU A 302 -40.25 -9.76 -22.04
N PHE A 303 -39.77 -9.12 -20.98
CA PHE A 303 -38.42 -9.30 -20.45
C PHE A 303 -38.35 -10.54 -19.54
N SER A 304 -38.67 -11.72 -20.07
CA SER A 304 -38.52 -12.99 -19.34
C SER A 304 -37.25 -13.72 -19.76
N CYS A 305 -36.58 -14.34 -18.77
CA CYS A 305 -35.49 -15.27 -18.99
C CYS A 305 -35.96 -16.65 -18.52
N GLY A 306 -36.31 -17.51 -19.47
CA GLY A 306 -36.82 -18.85 -19.19
C GLY A 306 -35.74 -19.90 -19.43
N CYS A 307 -35.77 -20.97 -18.64
CA CYS A 307 -35.01 -22.17 -18.94
C CYS A 307 -35.86 -23.11 -19.80
N LEU A 308 -35.31 -23.57 -20.92
CA LEU A 308 -35.90 -24.60 -21.78
C LEU A 308 -35.11 -25.90 -21.64
N SER A 309 -35.81 -27.03 -21.71
CA SER A 309 -35.20 -28.36 -21.73
C SER A 309 -34.26 -28.51 -22.94
N PRO A 310 -33.16 -29.28 -22.83
CA PRO A 310 -32.31 -29.58 -23.98
C PRO A 310 -33.10 -30.30 -25.07
N ASP A 311 -33.01 -29.80 -26.31
CA ASP A 311 -33.63 -30.43 -27.47
C ASP A 311 -33.06 -31.84 -27.68
N ILE A 312 -33.86 -32.87 -27.39
CA ILE A 312 -33.58 -34.23 -27.85
C ILE A 312 -33.87 -34.24 -29.34
N GLY A 313 -32.81 -34.36 -30.14
CA GLY A 313 -32.88 -34.28 -31.60
C GLY A 313 -34.01 -35.12 -32.19
N THR A 314 -35.05 -34.44 -32.68
CA THR A 314 -35.78 -34.90 -33.86
C THR A 314 -35.05 -34.33 -35.06
N ASN A 315 -34.59 -35.21 -35.95
CA ASN A 315 -34.05 -34.84 -37.25
C ASN A 315 -35.10 -34.02 -38.02
N SER A 316 -35.04 -32.71 -37.92
CA SER A 316 -35.71 -31.80 -38.84
C SER A 316 -34.81 -30.60 -39.07
N SER A 317 -34.25 -30.60 -40.28
CA SER A 317 -33.49 -29.52 -40.89
C SER A 317 -34.16 -28.16 -40.68
N LEU A 318 -33.54 -27.31 -39.88
CA LEU A 318 -33.74 -25.86 -39.96
C LEU A 318 -32.36 -25.22 -40.04
N HIS A 319 -31.98 -24.94 -41.28
CA HIS A 319 -30.89 -24.05 -41.64
C HIS A 319 -31.13 -22.70 -40.95
N TRP A 320 -30.23 -22.33 -40.06
CA TRP A 320 -29.96 -20.92 -39.74
C TRP A 320 -28.48 -20.71 -40.01
N ASN A 321 -28.20 -20.11 -41.17
CA ASN A 321 -26.93 -19.46 -41.40
C ASN A 321 -26.91 -18.23 -40.49
N ASP A 322 -26.08 -18.23 -39.47
CA ASP A 322 -25.45 -16.99 -39.02
C ASP A 322 -24.06 -17.31 -38.48
N THR A 323 -23.10 -16.63 -39.10
CA THR A 323 -21.71 -16.53 -38.70
C THR A 323 -21.62 -15.79 -37.37
N ASP A 324 -21.21 -16.48 -36.31
CA ASP A 324 -20.20 -15.97 -35.38
C ASP A 324 -19.76 -17.07 -34.40
N SER A 325 -18.46 -17.34 -34.43
CA SER A 325 -17.78 -18.42 -33.75
C SER A 325 -17.49 -18.07 -32.29
N VAL A 326 -18.01 -18.87 -31.35
CA VAL A 326 -17.38 -19.08 -30.04
C VAL A 326 -17.24 -20.58 -29.82
N ASP A 327 -16.02 -21.07 -30.05
CA ASP A 327 -15.58 -22.42 -29.76
C ASP A 327 -15.79 -22.76 -28.28
N SER A 328 -16.61 -23.77 -28.01
CA SER A 328 -16.57 -24.50 -26.73
C SER A 328 -16.68 -25.99 -27.03
N LYS A 329 -15.53 -26.67 -26.93
CA LYS A 329 -15.40 -28.13 -27.00
C LYS A 329 -16.25 -28.77 -25.89
N VAL A 330 -17.28 -29.50 -26.27
CA VAL A 330 -18.06 -30.36 -25.35
C VAL A 330 -17.46 -31.78 -25.39
N PRO A 331 -17.11 -32.42 -24.26
CA PRO A 331 -16.71 -33.82 -24.25
C PRO A 331 -17.93 -34.73 -24.48
N TRP A 332 -17.75 -35.75 -25.31
CA TRP A 332 -18.75 -36.74 -25.67
C TRP A 332 -19.17 -37.56 -24.45
N LEU A 333 -20.45 -37.49 -24.06
CA LEU A 333 -21.03 -38.32 -23.00
C LEU A 333 -21.64 -39.59 -23.62
N ASN A 334 -21.06 -40.74 -23.29
CA ASN A 334 -21.55 -42.06 -23.69
C ASN A 334 -22.79 -42.47 -22.87
N ASN A 335 -23.70 -43.15 -23.57
CA ASN A 335 -24.93 -43.79 -23.10
C ASN A 335 -24.92 -44.36 -21.68
N THR A 336 -25.67 -43.73 -20.77
CA THR A 336 -26.43 -44.41 -19.71
C THR A 336 -27.69 -43.59 -19.39
N THR A 337 -28.85 -44.12 -19.78
CA THR A 337 -30.18 -43.87 -19.18
C THR A 337 -30.42 -42.44 -18.69
N THR A 338 -30.73 -41.52 -19.60
CA THR A 338 -31.47 -40.30 -19.27
C THR A 338 -32.90 -40.71 -18.93
N VAL A 339 -33.12 -41.07 -17.66
CA VAL A 339 -34.44 -41.04 -17.06
C VAL A 339 -34.91 -39.59 -17.18
N MET A 340 -35.84 -39.38 -18.09
CA MET A 340 -36.58 -38.14 -18.24
C MET A 340 -37.39 -37.96 -16.95
N ASN A 341 -36.83 -37.23 -15.98
CA ASN A 341 -37.63 -36.76 -14.84
C ASN A 341 -38.59 -35.71 -15.37
N THR A 342 -39.78 -36.15 -15.79
CA THR A 342 -40.92 -35.31 -16.18
C THR A 342 -41.53 -34.53 -14.99
N SER A 343 -40.81 -34.44 -13.87
CA SER A 343 -41.20 -33.73 -12.65
C SER A 343 -40.46 -32.42 -12.44
N ILE A 344 -39.56 -32.03 -13.36
CA ILE A 344 -38.83 -30.76 -13.27
C ILE A 344 -39.57 -29.72 -14.10
N ASP A 345 -40.19 -28.76 -13.44
CA ASP A 345 -40.78 -27.58 -14.08
C ASP A 345 -39.65 -26.60 -14.44
N TRP A 346 -39.18 -26.70 -15.69
CA TRP A 346 -38.10 -25.89 -16.24
C TRP A 346 -38.34 -24.37 -16.11
N SER A 347 -39.60 -23.93 -16.04
CA SER A 347 -39.94 -22.51 -15.91
C SER A 347 -39.66 -21.92 -14.51
N SER A 348 -39.58 -22.77 -13.49
CA SER A 348 -39.35 -22.40 -12.08
C SER A 348 -37.91 -22.54 -11.62
N LEU A 349 -37.05 -23.05 -12.50
CA LEU A 349 -35.69 -23.45 -12.19
C LEU A 349 -34.74 -22.23 -12.23
N SER A 350 -33.82 -22.15 -11.27
CA SER A 350 -32.81 -21.08 -11.26
C SER A 350 -31.92 -21.18 -12.51
N ARG A 351 -31.33 -20.06 -12.94
CA ARG A 351 -30.45 -20.02 -14.11
C ARG A 351 -29.25 -20.98 -13.98
N GLU A 352 -28.71 -21.13 -12.77
CA GLU A 352 -27.58 -22.01 -12.48
C GLU A 352 -27.98 -23.48 -12.54
N ASP A 353 -29.12 -23.82 -11.93
CA ASP A 353 -29.67 -25.18 -11.98
C ASP A 353 -30.04 -25.57 -13.42
N CYS A 354 -30.61 -24.64 -14.20
CA CYS A 354 -30.91 -24.84 -15.61
C CYS A 354 -29.69 -25.31 -16.42
N LEU A 355 -28.55 -24.63 -16.26
CA LEU A 355 -27.30 -24.97 -16.94
C LEU A 355 -26.72 -26.29 -16.42
N ASN A 356 -26.82 -26.56 -15.12
CA ASN A 356 -26.37 -27.82 -14.51
C ASN A 356 -27.16 -29.04 -15.03
N TYR A 357 -28.46 -28.89 -15.32
CA TYR A 357 -29.30 -29.93 -15.92
C TYR A 357 -29.25 -29.95 -17.46
N GLY A 358 -28.36 -29.18 -18.08
CA GLY A 358 -28.17 -29.15 -19.54
C GLY A 358 -29.23 -28.37 -20.32
N GLY A 359 -30.06 -27.56 -19.64
CA GLY A 359 -31.05 -26.67 -20.26
C GLY A 359 -30.42 -25.47 -20.97
N ARG A 360 -31.17 -24.90 -21.93
CA ARG A 360 -30.78 -23.67 -22.63
C ARG A 360 -31.57 -22.50 -22.08
N VAL A 361 -30.87 -21.43 -21.74
CA VAL A 361 -31.45 -20.19 -21.22
C VAL A 361 -31.82 -19.30 -22.41
N VAL A 362 -33.10 -19.01 -22.61
CA VAL A 362 -33.60 -18.26 -23.78
C VAL A 362 -34.41 -17.05 -23.33
N GLY A 363 -34.08 -15.89 -23.88
CA GLY A 363 -34.75 -14.62 -23.58
C GLY A 363 -33.85 -13.43 -23.87
N THR A 364 -34.45 -12.30 -24.25
CA THR A 364 -33.74 -11.03 -24.53
C THR A 364 -33.08 -10.44 -23.29
N SER A 365 -33.58 -10.77 -22.10
CA SER A 365 -33.05 -10.32 -20.79
C SER A 365 -31.93 -11.18 -20.24
N CYS A 366 -31.68 -12.37 -20.79
CA CYS A 366 -30.77 -13.34 -20.17
C CYS A 366 -29.30 -12.88 -20.14
N GLY A 367 -28.91 -11.93 -20.99
CA GLY A 367 -27.59 -11.31 -20.97
C GLY A 367 -27.41 -10.19 -19.95
N PHE A 368 -28.49 -9.74 -19.30
CA PHE A 368 -28.51 -8.54 -18.47
C PHE A 368 -28.90 -8.88 -17.04
N VAL A 369 -28.04 -8.55 -16.08
CA VAL A 369 -28.39 -8.55 -14.65
C VAL A 369 -28.67 -7.09 -14.27
N PRO A 370 -29.93 -6.70 -14.02
CA PRO A 370 -30.27 -5.32 -13.73
C PRO A 370 -29.65 -4.87 -12.40
N ASP A 371 -29.42 -3.55 -12.29
CA ASP A 371 -29.08 -2.81 -11.06
C ASP A 371 -27.73 -3.10 -10.37
N VAL A 372 -27.04 -4.20 -10.70
CA VAL A 372 -25.74 -4.58 -10.10
C VAL A 372 -24.67 -3.50 -10.35
N THR A 373 -24.59 -2.95 -11.56
CA THR A 373 -23.59 -1.93 -11.90
C THR A 373 -23.85 -0.60 -11.23
N LEU A 374 -25.09 -0.11 -11.28
CA LEU A 374 -25.47 1.13 -10.61
C LEU A 374 -25.23 1.03 -9.10
N MET A 375 -25.61 -0.10 -8.49
CA MET A 375 -25.32 -0.38 -7.09
C MET A 375 -23.81 -0.37 -6.81
N SER A 376 -23.01 -1.03 -7.64
CA SER A 376 -21.55 -1.08 -7.47
C SER A 376 -20.91 0.32 -7.53
N PHE A 377 -21.40 1.22 -8.41
CA PHE A 377 -20.95 2.61 -8.45
C PHE A 377 -21.34 3.40 -7.19
N ILE A 378 -22.54 3.17 -6.65
CA ILE A 378 -23.00 3.79 -5.40
C ILE A 378 -22.13 3.33 -4.23
N LEU A 379 -21.87 2.03 -4.11
CA LEU A 379 -21.00 1.47 -3.05
C LEU A 379 -19.56 2.01 -3.18
N PHE A 380 -19.03 2.10 -4.40
CA PHE A 380 -17.67 2.59 -4.64
C PHE A 380 -17.49 4.07 -4.27
N LEU A 381 -18.30 4.96 -4.86
CA LEU A 381 -18.23 6.40 -4.59
C LEU A 381 -18.69 6.74 -3.19
N GLY A 382 -19.69 6.01 -2.67
CA GLY A 382 -20.19 6.14 -1.31
C GLY A 382 -19.11 5.82 -0.28
N THR A 383 -18.43 4.68 -0.42
CA THR A 383 -17.38 4.28 0.53
C THR A 383 -16.21 5.28 0.52
N TYR A 384 -15.80 5.76 -0.66
CA TYR A 384 -14.75 6.77 -0.78
C TYR A 384 -15.14 8.10 -0.13
N THR A 385 -16.32 8.64 -0.45
CA THR A 385 -16.79 9.93 0.08
C THR A 385 -17.02 9.87 1.58
N CYS A 386 -17.60 8.78 2.09
CA CYS A 386 -17.78 8.55 3.53
C CYS A 386 -16.45 8.43 4.27
N SER A 387 -15.49 7.67 3.74
CA SER A 387 -14.15 7.55 4.34
C SER A 387 -13.46 8.92 4.42
N MET A 388 -13.56 9.73 3.36
CA MET A 388 -12.99 11.07 3.33
C MET A 388 -13.69 12.01 4.33
N ALA A 389 -15.02 11.94 4.44
CA ALA A 389 -15.80 12.71 5.42
C ALA A 389 -15.43 12.35 6.86
N LEU A 390 -15.35 11.05 7.18
CA LEU A 390 -14.96 10.55 8.51
C LEU A 390 -13.52 10.90 8.86
N LYS A 391 -12.62 10.97 7.87
CA LYS A 391 -11.23 11.39 8.10
C LYS A 391 -11.12 12.91 8.32
N ASN A 392 -11.87 13.71 7.58
CA ASN A 392 -11.97 15.16 7.78
C ASN A 392 -12.68 15.53 9.09
N PHE A 393 -13.48 14.62 9.65
CA PHE A 393 -14.11 14.79 10.96
C PHE A 393 -13.08 15.01 12.09
N LYS A 394 -11.82 14.59 11.91
CA LYS A 394 -10.73 14.86 12.85
C LYS A 394 -10.50 16.34 13.13
N THR A 395 -10.78 17.25 12.20
CA THR A 395 -10.59 18.70 12.41
C THR A 395 -11.87 19.41 12.81
N SER A 396 -13.00 18.71 12.83
CA SER A 396 -14.30 19.27 13.16
C SER A 396 -14.43 19.67 14.65
N PRO A 397 -15.13 20.77 14.98
CA PRO A 397 -15.33 21.23 16.36
C PRO A 397 -16.55 20.62 17.07
N TYR A 398 -17.39 19.82 16.39
CA TYR A 398 -18.69 19.41 16.94
C TYR A 398 -18.65 18.35 18.05
N PHE A 399 -17.53 17.64 18.24
CA PHE A 399 -17.41 16.51 19.18
C PHE A 399 -16.20 16.62 20.12
N PRO A 400 -16.25 15.96 21.30
CA PRO A 400 -15.10 15.83 22.20
C PRO A 400 -13.86 15.26 21.51
N THR A 401 -12.68 15.69 21.97
CA THR A 401 -11.39 15.35 21.36
C THR A 401 -11.12 13.84 21.31
N THR A 402 -11.53 13.09 22.33
CA THR A 402 -11.37 11.63 22.42
C THR A 402 -12.21 10.88 21.38
N ILE A 403 -13.50 11.22 21.27
CA ILE A 403 -14.43 10.63 20.30
C ILE A 403 -13.98 10.95 18.88
N ARG A 404 -13.57 12.19 18.63
CA ARG A 404 -13.07 12.64 17.33
C ARG A 404 -11.82 11.90 16.89
N LYS A 405 -10.88 11.63 17.81
CA LYS A 405 -9.69 10.83 17.55
C LYS A 405 -10.07 9.38 17.22
N LEU A 406 -10.91 8.75 18.03
CA LEU A 406 -11.36 7.37 17.80
C LEU A 406 -12.09 7.20 16.45
N ILE A 407 -13.05 8.07 16.14
CA ILE A 407 -13.79 8.01 14.87
C ILE A 407 -12.85 8.24 13.68
N SER A 408 -11.91 9.18 13.79
CA SER A 408 -10.94 9.42 12.72
C SER A 408 -9.98 8.25 12.53
N ASP A 409 -9.58 7.56 13.62
CA ASP A 409 -8.65 6.44 13.55
C ASP A 409 -9.33 5.20 12.96
N PHE A 410 -10.62 4.97 13.24
CA PHE A 410 -11.43 3.87 12.68
C PHE A 410 -12.22 4.21 11.40
N ALA A 411 -12.01 5.41 10.83
CA ALA A 411 -12.82 5.96 9.74
C ALA A 411 -13.02 5.00 8.56
N ILE A 412 -11.95 4.34 8.11
CA ILE A 412 -11.98 3.48 6.92
C ILE A 412 -12.73 2.17 7.21
N VAL A 413 -12.45 1.54 8.35
CA VAL A 413 -13.12 0.30 8.77
C VAL A 413 -14.62 0.55 8.95
N LEU A 414 -14.98 1.68 9.60
CA LEU A 414 -16.36 2.06 9.81
C LEU A 414 -17.10 2.34 8.50
N ALA A 415 -16.45 3.00 7.52
CA ALA A 415 -17.03 3.18 6.19
C ALA A 415 -17.30 1.85 5.49
N ILE A 416 -16.35 0.90 5.52
CA ILE A 416 -16.54 -0.44 4.93
C ILE A 416 -17.72 -1.16 5.58
N LEU A 417 -17.84 -1.12 6.91
CA LEU A 417 -18.95 -1.76 7.63
C LEU A 417 -20.31 -1.13 7.29
N ILE A 418 -20.38 0.21 7.18
CA ILE A 418 -21.63 0.90 6.80
C ILE A 418 -22.10 0.47 5.42
N PHE A 419 -21.20 0.47 4.42
CA PHE A 419 -21.58 0.11 3.05
C PHE A 419 -21.80 -1.39 2.85
N CYS A 420 -21.14 -2.25 3.63
CA CYS A 420 -21.48 -3.67 3.69
C CYS A 420 -22.88 -3.89 4.30
N GLY A 421 -23.24 -3.12 5.35
CA GLY A 421 -24.58 -3.13 5.90
C GLY A 421 -25.64 -2.62 4.91
N LEU A 422 -25.33 -1.58 4.13
CA LEU A 422 -26.22 -1.06 3.10
C LEU A 422 -26.44 -2.08 1.97
N ASP A 423 -25.39 -2.74 1.49
CA ASP A 423 -25.49 -3.82 0.50
C ASP A 423 -26.40 -4.96 1.01
N ALA A 424 -26.22 -5.37 2.27
CA ALA A 424 -27.04 -6.41 2.90
C ALA A 424 -28.53 -6.00 3.06
N LEU A 425 -28.81 -4.72 3.29
CA LEU A 425 -30.19 -4.21 3.44
C LEU A 425 -30.92 -4.07 2.10
N VAL A 426 -30.20 -3.70 1.04
CA VAL A 426 -30.80 -3.54 -0.29
C VAL A 426 -30.96 -4.89 -1.00
N GLY A 427 -30.12 -5.88 -0.67
CA GLY A 427 -30.31 -7.28 -1.08
C GLY A 427 -30.06 -7.52 -2.58
N VAL A 428 -29.23 -6.71 -3.22
CA VAL A 428 -28.80 -6.91 -4.62
C VAL A 428 -27.57 -7.83 -4.63
N ASP A 429 -27.54 -8.80 -5.54
CA ASP A 429 -26.41 -9.74 -5.69
C ASP A 429 -25.19 -9.06 -6.35
N THR A 430 -24.49 -8.25 -5.56
CA THR A 430 -23.21 -7.66 -5.95
C THR A 430 -22.09 -8.72 -5.93
N PRO A 431 -21.02 -8.57 -6.74
CA PRO A 431 -19.89 -9.48 -6.71
C PRO A 431 -19.15 -9.38 -5.37
N LYS A 432 -19.18 -10.46 -4.59
CA LYS A 432 -18.55 -10.52 -3.26
C LYS A 432 -17.19 -11.23 -3.33
N LEU A 433 -16.38 -10.98 -2.30
CA LEU A 433 -15.09 -11.63 -2.14
C LEU A 433 -15.29 -13.12 -1.80
N ILE A 434 -15.01 -14.01 -2.75
CA ILE A 434 -15.13 -15.45 -2.55
C ILE A 434 -13.78 -15.99 -2.08
N VAL A 435 -13.75 -16.55 -0.86
CA VAL A 435 -12.60 -17.26 -0.32
C VAL A 435 -12.88 -18.77 -0.44
N PRO A 436 -11.98 -19.57 -1.03
CA PRO A 436 -12.18 -21.02 -1.12
C PRO A 436 -12.27 -21.64 0.28
N SER A 437 -13.26 -22.51 0.48
CA SER A 437 -13.53 -23.17 1.77
C SER A 437 -12.61 -24.37 2.05
N GLU A 438 -11.99 -24.93 1.01
CA GLU A 438 -11.09 -26.07 1.12
C GLU A 438 -9.64 -25.68 0.85
N PHE A 439 -8.74 -26.11 1.74
CA PHE A 439 -7.31 -25.92 1.57
C PHE A 439 -6.73 -26.99 0.64
N LYS A 440 -6.94 -26.83 -0.67
CA LYS A 440 -6.42 -27.73 -1.71
C LYS A 440 -5.69 -26.95 -2.81
N PRO A 441 -4.63 -27.52 -3.40
CA PRO A 441 -4.03 -26.95 -4.60
C PRO A 441 -5.08 -26.74 -5.70
N THR A 442 -4.96 -25.66 -6.44
CA THR A 442 -5.94 -25.26 -7.47
C THR A 442 -6.08 -26.34 -8.56
N SER A 443 -5.03 -27.12 -8.84
CA SER A 443 -5.10 -28.30 -9.69
C SER A 443 -5.04 -29.61 -8.90
N PRO A 444 -5.97 -30.56 -9.14
CA PRO A 444 -6.02 -31.84 -8.41
C PRO A 444 -4.87 -32.80 -8.79
N ASN A 445 -4.15 -32.51 -9.88
CA ASN A 445 -3.05 -33.33 -10.39
C ASN A 445 -1.69 -33.02 -9.72
N ARG A 446 -1.65 -32.13 -8.72
CA ARG A 446 -0.40 -31.58 -8.16
C ARG A 446 -0.35 -31.70 -6.63
N GLY A 447 0.84 -32.00 -6.10
CA GLY A 447 1.17 -31.85 -4.67
C GLY A 447 1.81 -30.49 -4.33
N TRP A 448 1.79 -30.11 -3.05
CA TRP A 448 2.37 -28.83 -2.57
C TRP A 448 3.88 -28.69 -2.89
N ILE A 449 4.62 -29.80 -2.89
CA ILE A 449 6.05 -29.84 -3.20
C ILE A 449 6.23 -30.15 -4.69
N VAL A 450 6.99 -29.31 -5.39
CA VAL A 450 7.36 -29.51 -6.79
C VAL A 450 8.67 -30.31 -6.84
N PRO A 451 8.73 -31.45 -7.55
CA PRO A 451 9.98 -32.17 -7.72
C PRO A 451 10.97 -31.32 -8.53
N PRO A 452 12.23 -31.16 -8.10
CA PRO A 452 13.22 -30.31 -8.77
C PRO A 452 13.75 -30.89 -10.08
N PHE A 453 13.58 -32.19 -10.30
CA PHE A 453 14.00 -32.91 -11.49
C PHE A 453 12.85 -33.83 -11.93
N GLY A 454 12.37 -33.70 -13.15
CA GLY A 454 11.38 -34.66 -13.67
C GLY A 454 10.77 -34.35 -15.03
N GLY A 455 10.68 -33.08 -15.42
CA GLY A 455 9.97 -32.64 -16.62
C GLY A 455 10.86 -32.02 -17.70
N ASN A 456 11.82 -31.19 -17.28
CA ASN A 456 12.59 -30.36 -18.21
C ASN A 456 14.02 -30.89 -18.49
N PRO A 457 14.57 -30.60 -19.69
CA PRO A 457 15.99 -30.85 -19.97
C PRO A 457 16.92 -30.08 -19.02
N TRP A 458 18.07 -30.68 -18.67
CA TRP A 458 19.06 -30.09 -17.75
C TRP A 458 19.53 -28.68 -18.15
N TRP A 459 19.56 -28.36 -19.45
CA TRP A 459 19.99 -27.04 -19.94
C TRP A 459 19.00 -25.93 -19.57
N VAL A 460 17.72 -26.27 -19.35
CA VAL A 460 16.69 -25.31 -18.92
C VAL A 460 17.01 -24.76 -17.53
N CYS A 461 17.66 -25.58 -16.67
CA CYS A 461 18.13 -25.14 -15.36
C CYS A 461 19.15 -24.00 -15.46
N LEU A 462 20.02 -24.01 -16.47
CA LEU A 462 20.98 -22.92 -16.72
C LEU A 462 20.32 -21.74 -17.43
N ALA A 463 19.45 -22.00 -18.42
CA ALA A 463 18.73 -20.96 -19.15
C ALA A 463 17.80 -20.14 -18.24
N ALA A 464 17.26 -20.75 -17.18
CA ALA A 464 16.47 -20.10 -16.13
C ALA A 464 17.20 -18.93 -15.44
N GLY A 465 18.54 -18.90 -15.48
CA GLY A 465 19.32 -17.80 -14.92
C GLY A 465 19.05 -16.44 -15.55
N LEU A 466 18.66 -16.39 -16.84
CA LEU A 466 18.39 -15.12 -17.54
C LEU A 466 17.06 -14.48 -17.11
N PRO A 467 15.91 -15.21 -17.09
CA PRO A 467 14.68 -14.71 -16.45
C PRO A 467 14.88 -14.40 -14.96
N ALA A 468 15.68 -15.20 -14.24
CA ALA A 468 15.99 -14.98 -12.83
C ALA A 468 16.73 -13.66 -12.58
N LEU A 469 17.65 -13.27 -13.47
CA LEU A 469 18.32 -11.98 -13.41
C LEU A 469 17.31 -10.82 -13.57
N LEU A 470 16.38 -10.93 -14.53
CA LEU A 470 15.37 -9.90 -14.76
C LEU A 470 14.46 -9.71 -13.55
N ILE A 471 13.95 -10.80 -12.96
CA ILE A 471 13.07 -10.71 -11.77
C ILE A 471 13.84 -10.19 -10.55
N THR A 472 15.13 -10.56 -10.41
CA THR A 472 15.98 -10.06 -9.32
C THR A 472 16.17 -8.55 -9.39
N ILE A 473 16.41 -8.00 -10.58
CA ILE A 473 16.52 -6.55 -10.77
C ILE A 473 15.19 -5.86 -10.43
N LEU A 474 14.07 -6.44 -10.86
CA LEU A 474 12.72 -5.92 -10.58
C LEU A 474 12.44 -5.86 -9.08
N ILE A 475 12.66 -6.96 -8.37
CA ILE A 475 12.48 -7.04 -6.91
C ILE A 475 13.42 -6.07 -6.19
N PHE A 476 14.69 -6.02 -6.61
CA PHE A 476 15.67 -5.10 -6.02
C PHE A 476 15.22 -3.64 -6.19
N MET A 477 14.81 -3.24 -7.39
CA MET A 477 14.36 -1.87 -7.66
C MET A 477 13.10 -1.52 -6.84
N ASP A 478 12.11 -2.40 -6.82
CA ASP A 478 10.84 -2.17 -6.10
C ASP A 478 11.07 -2.04 -4.58
N GLN A 479 11.94 -2.90 -4.04
CA GLN A 479 12.32 -2.85 -2.63
C GLN A 479 13.06 -1.55 -2.28
N GLN A 480 14.01 -1.11 -3.10
CA GLN A 480 14.78 0.11 -2.82
C GLN A 480 13.92 1.37 -2.92
N VAL A 481 13.08 1.48 -3.96
CA VAL A 481 12.16 2.62 -4.09
C VAL A 481 11.20 2.68 -2.89
N THR A 482 10.65 1.54 -2.49
CA THR A 482 9.75 1.47 -1.34
C THR A 482 10.47 1.84 -0.03
N ALA A 483 11.66 1.31 0.21
CA ALA A 483 12.43 1.61 1.42
C ALA A 483 12.75 3.10 1.56
N VAL A 484 13.12 3.76 0.44
CA VAL A 484 13.43 5.19 0.44
C VAL A 484 12.18 6.04 0.71
N ILE A 485 11.03 5.69 0.14
CA ILE A 485 9.77 6.40 0.36
C ILE A 485 9.35 6.30 1.84
N VAL A 486 9.49 5.13 2.47
CA VAL A 486 9.10 4.95 3.88
C VAL A 486 10.11 5.64 4.82
N ASN A 487 11.41 5.62 4.51
CA ASN A 487 12.46 6.28 5.31
C ASN A 487 12.60 7.79 5.07
N ARG A 488 11.55 8.45 4.60
CA ARG A 488 11.58 9.89 4.40
C ARG A 488 11.76 10.61 5.74
N LYS A 489 12.76 11.51 5.82
CA LYS A 489 13.04 12.33 7.01
C LYS A 489 11.83 13.13 7.50
N GLU A 490 10.91 13.47 6.60
CA GLU A 490 9.67 14.18 6.90
C GLU A 490 8.70 13.36 7.77
N HIS A 491 8.79 12.03 7.77
CA HIS A 491 8.00 11.16 8.63
C HIS A 491 8.51 11.13 10.08
N LYS A 492 9.64 11.79 10.38
CA LYS A 492 10.23 11.91 11.73
C LYS A 492 10.40 10.56 12.44
N LEU A 493 10.67 9.49 11.68
CA LEU A 493 10.97 8.17 12.23
C LEU A 493 12.33 8.23 12.94
N LYS A 494 12.37 7.85 14.22
CA LYS A 494 13.56 8.01 15.08
C LYS A 494 14.47 6.78 15.18
N VAL A 495 14.01 5.58 14.76
CA VAL A 495 14.61 4.32 15.24
C VAL A 495 15.08 3.34 14.14
N SER A 496 14.73 3.47 12.86
CA SER A 496 15.08 2.40 11.89
C SER A 496 15.47 2.91 10.49
N ASP A 497 16.61 3.59 10.36
CA ASP A 497 17.29 3.69 9.06
C ASP A 497 18.19 2.45 8.90
N VAL A 498 17.66 1.42 8.23
CA VAL A 498 18.31 0.11 8.06
C VAL A 498 18.21 -0.26 6.58
N GLY A 499 19.15 0.23 5.78
CA GLY A 499 19.14 0.10 4.31
C GLY A 499 19.60 -1.26 3.77
N ASN A 500 20.21 -2.11 4.61
CA ASN A 500 20.87 -3.36 4.22
C ASN A 500 20.19 -4.65 4.80
N VAL A 501 19.46 -4.62 5.93
CA VAL A 501 18.74 -5.80 6.46
C VAL A 501 17.61 -6.27 5.52
N LEU A 502 17.10 -5.39 4.66
CA LEU A 502 15.91 -5.67 3.86
C LEU A 502 16.09 -6.66 2.70
N LEU A 503 17.33 -7.02 2.34
CA LEU A 503 17.61 -7.98 1.25
C LEU A 503 17.95 -9.40 1.72
N SER A 504 18.10 -9.64 3.04
CA SER A 504 18.55 -10.94 3.56
C SER A 504 17.41 -11.87 4.00
N HIS A 505 16.17 -11.37 4.12
CA HIS A 505 15.04 -12.14 4.66
C HIS A 505 13.80 -12.19 3.76
N THR A 506 13.94 -11.91 2.47
CA THR A 506 12.86 -12.00 1.47
C THR A 506 12.85 -13.30 0.65
N HIS A 507 13.55 -14.35 1.09
CA HIS A 507 13.56 -15.64 0.40
C HIS A 507 13.29 -16.82 1.32
#